data_AF-A0A0F9AID7-F1
#
_entry.id   AF-A0A0F9AID7-F1
#
_cell.length_a   1.000
_cell.length_b   1.000
_cell.length_c   1.000
_cell.angle_alpha   90.00
_cell.angle_beta   90.00
_cell.angle_gamma   90.00
#
_symmetry.space_group_name_H-M   'P 1'
#
loop_
_entity.id
_entity.type
_entity.pdbx_description
1 polymer ?
#
loop_
_entity_poly.entity_id
_entity_poly.type
_entity_poly.pdbx_seq_one_letter_code
_entity_poly.pdbx_strand_id
1 'polypeptide(L)'
;AYTEDGLLWLAFEWDDLTAGQWGALDVANGILSANYLGGTWNGQVNFDGVPAPGQTPVLIAPGPADGQTDVSLNPTFAWTPWAAPQTVDAGVWWELEEMLSEDLLHEEDHAPADSASWTAPHLLQDTQYEFAVDFHNYRTSQVNGADVHVLSWNESRILFTTSDTPVYTTVLTPGGKTGRWTFPDADGDTVTVKFAGKAGTARITRAVPGNDPGDILDITLTGTNAANSLTIAVAGNRPTAVGDIHVFGPLKGLTAKSTALKGDLTVDGHVVKLTLGDIADDHVINIGGSAASKPIAITLGRVANTILNSSSPIKALTVIEWLDSNAVADAVNAPVIGKLTVKGAKANAKKGIDFSAGNFQADVNLDGNGATKATLGSAKIAGD
;
A
#
# COMPACT_ATOMS: atom_id res chain seq x y z
N ALA A 1 -4.35 10.46 41.53
CA ALA A 1 -4.19 9.56 42.69
C ALA A 1 -5.53 8.92 42.99
N TYR A 2 -5.58 7.60 43.14
CA TYR A 2 -6.81 6.86 43.45
C TYR A 2 -6.50 5.79 44.50
N THR A 3 -7.55 5.25 45.13
CA THR A 3 -7.40 4.16 46.09
C THR A 3 -8.03 2.89 45.53
N GLU A 4 -7.26 1.82 45.48
CA GLU A 4 -7.70 0.49 45.07
C GLU A 4 -7.09 -0.53 46.05
N ASP A 5 -7.89 -1.48 46.51
CA ASP A 5 -7.50 -2.49 47.51
C ASP A 5 -6.89 -1.94 48.82
N GLY A 6 -7.24 -0.70 49.18
CA GLY A 6 -6.73 -0.02 50.37
C GLY A 6 -5.34 0.58 50.22
N LEU A 7 -4.77 0.55 49.01
CA LEU A 7 -3.50 1.20 48.66
C LEU A 7 -3.76 2.54 47.97
N LEU A 8 -2.89 3.52 48.20
CA LEU A 8 -2.91 4.80 47.50
C LEU A 8 -2.01 4.72 46.26
N TRP A 9 -2.62 4.82 45.09
CA TRP A 9 -1.94 4.82 43.81
C TRP A 9 -1.68 6.25 43.32
N LEU A 10 -0.46 6.49 42.85
CA LEU A 10 -0.03 7.73 42.20
C LEU A 10 0.36 7.37 40.75
N ALA A 11 -0.56 7.61 39.81
CA ALA A 11 -0.29 7.47 38.39
C ALA A 11 0.17 8.82 37.81
N PHE A 12 1.12 8.75 36.87
CA PHE A 12 1.58 9.88 36.07
C PHE A 12 1.69 9.39 34.64
N GLU A 13 0.99 10.03 33.71
CA GLU A 13 1.12 9.75 32.29
C GLU A 13 2.32 10.50 31.73
N TRP A 14 3.02 9.87 30.80
CA TRP A 14 4.22 10.43 30.17
C TRP A 14 3.92 11.76 29.46
N ASP A 15 2.75 11.86 28.83
CA ASP A 15 2.36 13.04 28.03
C ASP A 15 1.98 14.27 28.88
N ASP A 16 1.81 14.10 30.19
CA ASP A 16 1.50 15.19 31.13
C ASP A 16 2.74 16.02 31.53
N LEU A 17 3.94 15.62 31.10
CA LEU A 17 5.20 16.22 31.53
C LEU A 17 5.80 17.12 30.44
N THR A 18 6.10 18.37 30.81
CA THR A 18 6.83 19.32 29.95
C THR A 18 8.31 18.97 29.81
N ALA A 19 8.99 19.45 28.76
CA ALA A 19 10.44 19.31 28.53
C ALA A 19 11.32 19.68 29.76
N GLY A 20 10.86 20.62 30.59
CA GLY A 20 11.56 20.98 31.83
C GLY A 20 11.35 19.99 32.97
N GLN A 21 10.17 19.36 33.05
CA GLN A 21 9.90 18.25 33.98
C GLN A 21 10.66 16.99 33.56
N TRP A 22 10.85 16.78 32.25
CA TRP A 22 11.72 15.73 31.71
C TRP A 22 13.17 15.84 32.21
N GLY A 23 13.80 17.02 32.09
CA GLY A 23 15.18 17.21 32.56
C GLY A 23 15.36 17.04 34.07
N ALA A 24 14.27 17.11 34.85
CA ALA A 24 14.26 16.86 36.29
C ALA A 24 13.99 15.39 36.67
N LEU A 25 13.55 14.57 35.72
CA LEU A 25 13.33 13.12 35.87
C LEU A 25 14.40 12.28 35.14
N ASP A 26 15.11 12.86 34.17
CA ASP A 26 16.28 12.30 33.47
C ASP A 26 17.56 12.32 34.35
N VAL A 27 17.50 12.99 35.50
CA VAL A 27 18.40 12.65 36.60
C VAL A 27 17.92 11.33 37.17
N ALA A 28 18.83 10.38 37.39
CA ALA A 28 18.62 9.07 38.05
C ALA A 28 17.59 9.07 39.20
N ASN A 29 17.27 10.23 39.80
CA ASN A 29 16.26 10.36 40.81
C ASN A 29 15.38 11.61 40.64
N GLY A 30 14.06 11.45 40.64
CA GLY A 30 13.11 12.55 40.77
C GLY A 30 12.58 12.67 42.20
N ILE A 31 12.37 13.90 42.68
CA ILE A 31 11.71 14.14 43.98
C ILE A 31 10.22 14.32 43.71
N LEU A 32 9.41 13.38 44.18
CA LEU A 32 7.96 13.43 44.12
C LEU A 32 7.42 13.91 45.46
N SER A 33 6.46 14.83 45.38
CA SER A 33 5.76 15.35 46.56
C SER A 33 4.27 15.07 46.43
N ALA A 34 3.71 14.31 47.38
CA ALA A 34 2.29 13.96 47.39
C ALA A 34 1.66 14.48 48.69
N ASN A 35 0.62 15.31 48.56
CA ASN A 35 -0.15 15.79 49.70
C ASN A 35 -1.32 14.84 49.97
N TYR A 36 -1.47 14.37 51.20
CA TYR A 36 -2.56 13.50 51.64
C TYR A 36 -3.11 13.96 52.99
N LEU A 37 -4.22 13.38 53.44
CA LEU A 37 -4.93 13.79 54.66
C LEU A 37 -4.07 13.73 55.94
N GLY A 38 -2.94 13.00 55.91
CA GLY A 38 -2.00 12.85 57.01
C GLY A 38 -0.68 13.64 56.88
N GLY A 39 -0.50 14.45 55.82
CA GLY A 39 0.69 15.29 55.61
C GLY A 39 1.17 15.33 54.16
N THR A 40 2.39 15.83 53.96
CA THR A 40 3.08 15.80 52.66
C THR A 40 4.14 14.71 52.69
N TRP A 41 4.04 13.75 51.77
CA TRP A 41 5.17 12.90 51.47
C TRP A 41 6.10 13.64 50.51
N ASN A 42 7.40 13.61 50.80
CA ASN A 42 8.45 13.96 49.85
C ASN A 42 9.36 12.75 49.75
N GLY A 43 9.52 12.19 48.56
CA GLY A 43 10.41 11.06 48.38
C GLY A 43 11.15 11.12 47.06
N GLN A 44 12.31 10.47 47.09
CA GLN A 44 13.17 10.35 45.94
C GLN A 44 12.85 9.03 45.25
N VAL A 45 12.34 9.10 44.03
CA VAL A 45 12.12 7.94 43.17
C VAL A 45 13.29 7.84 42.23
N ASN A 46 13.98 6.70 42.28
CA ASN A 46 15.05 6.39 41.34
C ASN A 46 14.40 5.90 40.04
N PHE A 47 14.68 6.59 38.93
CA PHE A 47 14.23 6.26 37.58
C PHE A 47 15.33 5.56 36.75
N ASP A 48 16.44 5.15 37.38
CA ASP A 48 17.50 4.36 36.76
C ASP A 48 16.90 3.12 36.09
N GLY A 49 17.07 3.05 34.78
CA GLY A 49 16.57 1.97 33.94
C GLY A 49 15.21 2.22 33.28
N VAL A 50 14.47 3.27 33.66
CA VAL A 50 13.28 3.71 32.89
C VAL A 50 13.74 4.24 31.53
N PRO A 51 13.15 3.81 30.41
CA PRO A 51 13.52 4.31 29.09
C PRO A 51 13.40 5.83 29.05
N ALA A 52 14.44 6.53 28.61
CA ALA A 52 14.36 7.98 28.40
C ALA A 52 13.46 8.30 27.19
N PRO A 53 12.90 9.52 27.08
CA PRO A 53 12.16 9.92 25.89
C PRO A 53 13.00 9.74 24.62
N GLY A 54 12.52 8.91 23.69
CA GLY A 54 13.26 8.50 22.49
C GLY A 54 14.00 7.16 22.58
N GLN A 55 13.96 6.48 23.73
CA GLN A 55 14.29 5.05 23.88
C GLN A 55 13.03 4.18 23.86
N THR A 56 11.90 4.74 23.43
CA THR A 56 10.64 4.04 23.23
C THR A 56 10.89 2.78 22.40
N PRO A 57 10.28 1.66 22.79
CA PRO A 57 10.31 0.44 21.98
C PRO A 57 9.82 0.79 20.59
N VAL A 58 10.68 0.52 19.62
CA VAL A 58 10.29 0.68 18.23
C VAL A 58 9.62 -0.63 17.84
N LEU A 59 8.34 -0.55 17.43
CA LEU A 59 7.69 -1.64 16.72
C LEU A 59 8.53 -1.95 15.48
N ILE A 60 9.04 -3.17 15.41
CA ILE A 60 9.99 -3.59 14.38
C ILE A 60 9.20 -4.23 13.23
N ALA A 61 9.47 -3.80 12.00
CA ALA A 61 9.04 -4.53 10.82
C ALA A 61 9.62 -5.97 10.84
N PRO A 62 8.79 -7.01 10.66
CA PRO A 62 7.80 -7.06 9.57
C PRO A 62 6.32 -7.01 10.00
N GLY A 63 6.00 -6.55 11.22
CA GLY A 63 4.61 -6.43 11.68
C GLY A 63 3.79 -5.35 10.94
N PRO A 64 2.48 -5.25 11.26
CA PRO A 64 1.62 -4.20 10.70
C PRO A 64 2.19 -2.80 10.98
N ALA A 65 2.12 -1.91 9.99
CA ALA A 65 2.42 -0.50 10.16
C ALA A 65 1.14 0.29 10.49
N ASP A 66 1.29 1.46 11.12
CA ASP A 66 0.17 2.37 11.35
C ASP A 66 -0.49 2.76 10.01
N GLY A 67 -1.82 2.69 9.97
CA GLY A 67 -2.66 2.88 8.79
C GLY A 67 -2.61 1.75 7.76
N GLN A 68 -1.93 0.63 8.03
CA GLN A 68 -1.84 -0.47 7.09
C GLN A 68 -3.20 -1.16 6.90
N THR A 69 -3.59 -1.35 5.63
CA THR A 69 -4.71 -2.20 5.24
C THR A 69 -4.21 -3.58 4.81
N ASP A 70 -5.14 -4.52 4.68
CA ASP A 70 -4.87 -5.87 4.20
C ASP A 70 -3.90 -6.68 5.06
N VAL A 71 -3.99 -6.46 6.38
CA VAL A 71 -3.23 -7.23 7.35
C VAL A 71 -3.81 -8.64 7.45
N SER A 72 -2.91 -9.64 7.47
CA SER A 72 -3.26 -11.05 7.72
C SER A 72 -4.16 -11.19 8.94
N LEU A 73 -5.07 -12.17 8.96
CA LEU A 73 -5.89 -12.49 10.14
C LEU A 73 -5.08 -13.06 11.32
N ASN A 74 -3.79 -13.34 11.12
CA ASN A 74 -2.87 -13.77 12.17
C ASN A 74 -1.54 -13.00 12.02
N PRO A 75 -1.53 -11.68 12.27
CA PRO A 75 -0.30 -10.89 12.19
C PRO A 75 0.64 -11.20 13.35
N THR A 76 1.94 -11.16 13.10
CA THR A 76 2.96 -11.18 14.15
C THR A 76 3.46 -9.75 14.37
N PHE A 77 3.26 -9.24 15.58
CA PHE A 77 3.84 -7.99 16.06
C PHE A 77 5.21 -8.28 16.65
N ALA A 78 6.17 -7.39 16.41
CA ALA A 78 7.50 -7.49 16.98
C ALA A 78 7.95 -6.14 17.51
N TRP A 79 8.75 -6.15 18.57
CA TRP A 79 9.28 -4.97 19.23
C TRP A 79 10.71 -5.22 19.70
N THR A 80 11.42 -4.13 19.98
CA THR A 80 12.79 -4.25 20.53
C THR A 80 12.72 -4.74 21.97
N PRO A 81 13.40 -5.86 22.33
CA PRO A 81 13.43 -6.33 23.71
C PRO A 81 14.07 -5.28 24.62
N TRP A 82 13.59 -5.17 25.85
CA TRP A 82 14.16 -4.25 26.82
C TRP A 82 15.41 -4.85 27.45
N ALA A 83 16.55 -4.20 27.23
CA ALA A 83 17.87 -4.76 27.53
C ALA A 83 18.22 -4.89 29.03
N ALA A 84 17.41 -4.37 29.97
CA ALA A 84 17.73 -4.43 31.40
C ALA A 84 16.52 -4.17 32.34
N PRO A 85 15.63 -5.14 32.59
CA PRO A 85 14.69 -5.02 33.71
C PRO A 85 15.46 -5.00 35.04
N GLN A 86 15.34 -3.92 35.82
CA GLN A 86 15.99 -3.77 37.14
C GLN A 86 15.21 -4.48 38.27
N THR A 87 13.97 -4.90 38.04
CA THR A 87 13.07 -5.48 39.06
C THR A 87 12.34 -6.72 38.55
N VAL A 88 11.83 -7.53 39.48
CA VAL A 88 11.15 -8.81 39.23
C VAL A 88 9.80 -8.69 38.50
N ASP A 89 9.22 -7.48 38.43
CA ASP A 89 7.89 -7.22 37.85
C ASP A 89 7.94 -6.26 36.65
N ALA A 90 9.12 -6.06 36.04
CA ALA A 90 9.25 -5.34 34.79
C ALA A 90 8.85 -6.26 33.62
N GLY A 91 8.04 -5.74 32.69
CA GLY A 91 7.45 -6.53 31.61
C GLY A 91 6.98 -5.70 30.41
N VAL A 92 6.48 -6.42 29.41
CA VAL A 92 5.82 -5.83 28.24
C VAL A 92 4.35 -6.18 28.34
N TRP A 93 3.51 -5.17 28.48
CA TRP A 93 2.08 -5.31 28.32
C TRP A 93 1.72 -5.00 26.88
N TRP A 94 0.77 -5.73 26.34
CA TRP A 94 0.25 -5.44 25.01
C TRP A 94 -1.26 -5.60 25.04
N GLU A 95 -1.90 -4.81 24.19
CA GLU A 95 -3.33 -4.72 24.06
C GLU A 95 -3.68 -4.74 22.58
N LEU A 96 -4.72 -5.49 22.24
CA LEU A 96 -5.34 -5.46 20.92
C LEU A 96 -6.84 -5.19 21.05
N GLU A 97 -7.27 -4.06 20.51
CA GLU A 97 -8.65 -3.59 20.57
C GLU A 97 -9.29 -3.51 19.17
N GLU A 98 -10.54 -3.95 19.05
CA GLU A 98 -11.37 -3.75 17.85
C GLU A 98 -12.09 -2.38 17.88
N MET A 99 -11.75 -1.47 16.96
CA MET A 99 -12.14 -0.05 17.04
C MET A 99 -13.62 0.27 16.75
N LEU A 100 -14.42 -0.69 16.28
CA LEU A 100 -15.79 -0.44 15.78
C LEU A 100 -16.87 -1.31 16.44
N SER A 101 -16.51 -2.15 17.40
CA SER A 101 -17.47 -2.87 18.21
C SER A 101 -17.42 -2.31 19.62
N GLU A 102 -18.56 -1.90 20.18
CA GLU A 102 -18.59 -1.48 21.59
C GLU A 102 -18.33 -2.65 22.56
N ASP A 103 -18.06 -3.89 22.07
CA ASP A 103 -18.17 -5.11 22.91
C ASP A 103 -17.41 -6.39 22.47
N LEU A 104 -16.64 -6.48 21.38
CA LEU A 104 -16.37 -7.82 20.78
C LEU A 104 -14.95 -8.40 20.85
N LEU A 105 -13.87 -7.62 20.93
CA LEU A 105 -12.52 -8.19 21.09
C LEU A 105 -11.60 -7.21 21.83
N HIS A 106 -11.31 -7.58 23.06
CA HIS A 106 -10.33 -6.95 23.94
C HIS A 106 -9.40 -8.06 24.42
N GLU A 107 -8.20 -8.15 23.85
CA GLU A 107 -7.18 -9.09 24.31
C GLU A 107 -6.02 -8.31 24.91
N GLU A 108 -5.82 -8.51 26.21
CA GLU A 108 -4.69 -7.97 26.96
C GLU A 108 -3.92 -9.13 27.57
N ASP A 109 -2.59 -9.09 27.49
CA ASP A 109 -1.74 -10.00 28.24
C ASP A 109 -0.46 -9.31 28.69
N HIS A 110 0.20 -9.91 29.68
CA HIS A 110 1.46 -9.43 30.23
C HIS A 110 2.57 -10.44 29.90
N ALA A 111 3.45 -10.05 28.98
CA ALA A 111 4.59 -10.86 28.59
C ALA A 111 5.83 -10.53 29.45
N PRO A 112 6.73 -11.50 29.66
CA PRO A 112 8.06 -11.24 30.21
C PRO A 112 8.82 -10.15 29.44
N ALA A 113 9.69 -9.40 30.13
CA ALA A 113 10.47 -8.30 29.53
C ALA A 113 11.41 -8.73 28.39
N ASP A 114 11.72 -10.02 28.26
CA ASP A 114 12.52 -10.59 27.18
C ASP A 114 11.68 -11.05 25.97
N SER A 115 10.36 -10.94 26.03
CA SER A 115 9.50 -11.12 24.87
C SER A 115 9.82 -10.05 23.82
N ALA A 116 9.85 -10.48 22.56
CA ALA A 116 10.16 -9.63 21.41
C ALA A 116 9.04 -9.62 20.36
N SER A 117 8.01 -10.44 20.56
CA SER A 117 6.94 -10.61 19.58
C SER A 117 5.72 -11.31 20.17
N TRP A 118 4.55 -11.00 19.61
CA TRP A 118 3.29 -11.70 19.83
C TRP A 118 2.58 -11.91 18.50
N THR A 119 1.82 -13.00 18.37
CA THR A 119 1.01 -13.28 17.16
C THR A 119 -0.45 -13.30 17.56
N ALA A 120 -1.23 -12.39 16.98
CA ALA A 120 -2.64 -12.30 17.32
C ALA A 120 -3.39 -13.52 16.79
N PRO A 121 -4.17 -14.21 17.64
CA PRO A 121 -5.02 -15.30 17.22
C PRO A 121 -6.37 -14.75 16.70
N HIS A 122 -6.82 -15.25 15.55
CA HIS A 122 -8.24 -15.18 15.15
C HIS A 122 -8.83 -13.77 14.99
N LEU A 123 -8.16 -12.88 14.24
CA LEU A 123 -8.76 -11.58 13.90
C LEU A 123 -9.96 -11.75 12.94
N LEU A 124 -10.92 -10.84 13.04
CA LEU A 124 -12.04 -10.73 12.12
C LEU A 124 -11.58 -10.08 10.82
N GLN A 125 -12.22 -10.42 9.71
CA GLN A 125 -11.94 -9.84 8.39
C GLN A 125 -12.51 -8.42 8.27
N ASP A 126 -11.84 -7.56 7.50
CA ASP A 126 -12.26 -6.20 7.16
C ASP A 126 -12.57 -5.34 8.39
N THR A 127 -11.83 -5.61 9.47
CA THR A 127 -12.04 -5.04 10.79
C THR A 127 -10.84 -4.17 11.17
N GLN A 128 -11.12 -3.00 11.72
CA GLN A 128 -10.07 -2.09 12.18
C GLN A 128 -9.68 -2.47 13.61
N TYR A 129 -8.39 -2.61 13.83
CA TYR A 129 -7.79 -2.90 15.12
C TYR A 129 -6.82 -1.79 15.52
N GLU A 130 -6.74 -1.52 16.81
CA GLU A 130 -5.64 -0.80 17.46
C GLU A 130 -4.79 -1.83 18.21
N PHE A 131 -3.49 -1.84 17.96
CA PHE A 131 -2.54 -2.62 18.77
C PHE A 131 -1.64 -1.67 19.53
N ALA A 132 -1.63 -1.80 20.85
CA ALA A 132 -0.80 -1.05 21.76
C ALA A 132 0.24 -1.97 22.42
N VAL A 133 1.44 -1.44 22.63
CA VAL A 133 2.48 -2.07 23.44
C VAL A 133 2.96 -1.08 24.47
N ASP A 134 2.91 -1.50 25.73
CA ASP A 134 3.34 -0.75 26.90
C ASP A 134 4.52 -1.43 27.59
N PHE A 135 5.53 -0.63 27.95
CA PHE A 135 6.63 -1.12 28.77
C PHE A 135 6.46 -0.62 30.19
N HIS A 136 6.27 -1.56 31.12
CA HIS A 136 6.03 -1.25 32.51
C HIS A 136 7.31 -1.36 33.33
N ASN A 137 7.62 -0.30 34.07
CA ASN A 137 8.53 -0.37 35.19
C ASN A 137 7.75 -0.17 36.49
N TYR A 138 7.85 -1.17 37.36
CA TYR A 138 7.18 -1.19 38.65
C TYR A 138 8.20 -1.13 39.77
N ARG A 139 8.00 -0.18 40.68
CA ARG A 139 8.81 -0.04 41.89
C ARG A 139 7.92 0.14 43.11
N THR A 140 8.15 -0.69 44.12
CA THR A 140 7.55 -0.52 45.45
C THR A 140 8.55 0.16 46.40
N SER A 141 8.09 1.07 47.24
CA SER A 141 8.87 1.73 48.27
C SER A 141 8.03 1.92 49.53
N GLN A 142 8.64 1.79 50.71
CA GLN A 142 7.95 1.97 51.99
C GLN A 142 8.08 3.41 52.49
N VAL A 143 6.94 4.00 52.87
CA VAL A 143 6.83 5.38 53.34
C VAL A 143 5.99 5.40 54.62
N ASN A 144 6.62 5.71 55.76
CA ASN A 144 5.95 5.73 57.07
C ASN A 144 5.16 4.46 57.40
N GLY A 145 5.60 3.30 56.90
CA GLY A 145 4.95 2.01 57.09
C GLY A 145 3.83 1.68 56.08
N ALA A 146 3.60 2.54 55.09
CA ALA A 146 2.72 2.26 53.95
C ALA A 146 3.55 1.94 52.70
N ASP A 147 3.09 0.99 51.89
CA ASP A 147 3.65 0.75 50.57
C ASP A 147 3.21 1.84 49.59
N VAL A 148 4.18 2.35 48.84
CA VAL A 148 4.00 3.29 47.73
C VAL A 148 4.50 2.60 46.48
N HIS A 149 3.60 2.48 45.51
CA HIS A 149 3.87 1.85 44.22
C HIS A 149 4.00 2.95 43.17
N VAL A 150 5.09 2.91 42.40
CA VAL A 150 5.32 3.78 41.26
C VAL A 150 5.30 2.90 40.03
N LEU A 151 4.38 3.21 39.13
CA LEU A 151 4.30 2.64 37.80
C LEU A 151 4.66 3.73 36.80
N SER A 152 5.57 3.41 35.88
CA SER A 152 5.79 4.21 34.67
C SER A 152 5.55 3.32 33.46
N TRP A 153 4.76 3.81 32.50
CA TRP A 153 4.55 3.17 31.22
C TRP A 153 4.82 4.12 30.07
N ASN A 154 5.10 3.54 28.90
CA ASN A 154 5.24 4.25 27.65
C ASN A 154 4.59 3.39 26.58
N GLU A 155 3.61 3.97 25.91
CA GLU A 155 2.72 3.28 24.99
C GLU A 155 3.13 3.56 23.54
N SER A 156 3.07 2.53 22.70
CA SER A 156 3.15 2.68 21.25
C SER A 156 1.96 2.02 20.59
N ARG A 157 1.19 2.80 19.84
CA ARG A 157 -0.05 2.38 19.17
C ARG A 157 0.14 2.29 17.66
N ILE A 158 -0.56 1.35 17.04
CA ILE A 158 -0.75 1.29 15.60
C ILE A 158 -2.21 0.95 15.29
N LEU A 159 -2.78 1.64 14.31
CA LEU A 159 -4.08 1.30 13.76
C LEU A 159 -3.90 0.51 12.46
N PHE A 160 -4.61 -0.59 12.30
CA PHE A 160 -4.57 -1.38 11.07
C PHE A 160 -5.92 -1.98 10.72
N THR A 161 -6.09 -2.42 9.48
CA THR A 161 -7.30 -3.12 9.02
C THR A 161 -6.92 -4.47 8.47
N THR A 162 -7.57 -5.51 8.98
CA THR A 162 -7.40 -6.88 8.49
C THR A 162 -8.11 -7.09 7.17
N SER A 163 -7.60 -8.00 6.34
CA SER A 163 -8.29 -8.51 5.16
C SER A 163 -7.98 -9.99 5.04
N ASP A 164 -9.02 -10.80 4.83
CA ASP A 164 -8.87 -12.22 4.48
C ASP A 164 -8.99 -12.42 2.98
N THR A 165 -8.55 -11.43 2.20
CA THR A 165 -8.29 -11.64 0.78
C THR A 165 -6.86 -12.10 0.63
N PRO A 166 -6.54 -13.41 0.72
CA PRO A 166 -5.18 -13.87 0.53
C PRO A 166 -4.65 -13.35 -0.81
N VAL A 167 -3.49 -12.72 -0.72
CA VAL A 167 -2.82 -12.18 -1.89
C VAL A 167 -1.89 -13.25 -2.45
N TYR A 168 -2.19 -13.73 -3.65
CA TYR A 168 -1.36 -14.73 -4.31
C TYR A 168 -0.38 -14.06 -5.26
N THR A 169 0.90 -14.27 -5.00
CA THR A 169 1.97 -13.80 -5.87
C THR A 169 2.52 -14.95 -6.69
N THR A 170 2.54 -14.78 -8.02
CA THR A 170 3.22 -15.69 -8.94
C THR A 170 4.33 -14.96 -9.68
N VAL A 171 5.50 -15.59 -9.78
CA VAL A 171 6.65 -15.05 -10.52
C VAL A 171 6.84 -15.85 -11.81
N LEU A 172 6.80 -15.15 -12.95
CA LEU A 172 7.07 -15.71 -14.27
C LEU A 172 8.51 -15.40 -14.70
N THR A 173 9.15 -16.40 -15.30
CA THR A 173 10.46 -16.28 -15.93
C THR A 173 10.36 -16.55 -17.44
N PRO A 174 11.00 -15.73 -18.29
CA PRO A 174 10.95 -15.93 -19.73
C PRO A 174 11.59 -17.26 -20.17
N GLY A 175 11.09 -17.85 -21.25
CA GLY A 175 11.81 -18.91 -21.98
C GLY A 175 11.44 -20.36 -21.63
N GLY A 176 10.36 -20.62 -20.89
CA GLY A 176 9.90 -21.98 -20.58
C GLY A 176 8.41 -22.06 -20.22
N LYS A 177 7.98 -23.20 -19.64
CA LYS A 177 6.62 -23.37 -19.10
C LYS A 177 6.28 -22.32 -18.03
N THR A 178 7.29 -21.82 -17.32
CA THR A 178 7.20 -20.78 -16.28
C THR A 178 6.98 -19.36 -16.84
N GLY A 179 7.09 -19.15 -18.14
CA GLY A 179 6.80 -17.86 -18.79
C GLY A 179 5.31 -17.65 -19.06
N ARG A 180 4.46 -18.55 -18.55
CA ARG A 180 3.01 -18.52 -18.72
C ARG A 180 2.34 -18.95 -17.43
N TRP A 181 1.29 -18.24 -17.06
CA TRP A 181 0.40 -18.62 -15.98
C TRP A 181 -1.05 -18.47 -16.41
N THR A 182 -1.90 -19.34 -15.90
CA THR A 182 -3.31 -19.39 -16.22
C THR A 182 -4.11 -19.59 -14.94
N PHE A 183 -5.14 -18.78 -14.75
CA PHE A 183 -5.98 -18.77 -13.56
C PHE A 183 -7.38 -18.22 -13.92
N PRO A 184 -8.41 -18.48 -13.11
CA PRO A 184 -9.72 -17.85 -13.26
C PRO A 184 -9.75 -16.45 -12.60
N ASP A 185 -10.27 -15.43 -13.29
CA ASP A 185 -10.52 -14.09 -12.72
C ASP A 185 -11.78 -14.07 -11.83
N ALA A 186 -12.08 -12.94 -11.17
CA ALA A 186 -13.23 -12.82 -10.26
C ALA A 186 -14.58 -13.20 -10.91
N ASP A 187 -14.66 -13.07 -12.23
CA ASP A 187 -15.80 -13.41 -13.06
C ASP A 187 -15.86 -14.91 -13.45
N GLY A 188 -14.81 -15.67 -13.15
CA GLY A 188 -14.61 -17.07 -13.51
C GLY A 188 -14.06 -17.30 -14.91
N ASP A 189 -13.75 -16.23 -15.66
CA ASP A 189 -13.14 -16.33 -16.99
C ASP A 189 -11.66 -16.70 -16.88
N THR A 190 -11.16 -17.50 -17.83
CA THR A 190 -9.78 -17.98 -17.76
C THR A 190 -8.81 -16.92 -18.28
N VAL A 191 -8.01 -16.33 -17.40
CA VAL A 191 -6.94 -15.40 -17.73
C VAL A 191 -5.65 -16.16 -18.00
N THR A 192 -4.94 -15.78 -19.05
CA THR A 192 -3.58 -16.22 -19.35
C THR A 192 -2.65 -15.02 -19.36
N VAL A 193 -1.70 -15.00 -18.43
CA VAL A 193 -0.56 -14.07 -18.44
C VAL A 193 0.63 -14.78 -19.06
N LYS A 194 1.26 -14.17 -20.04
CA LYS A 194 2.47 -14.66 -20.70
C LYS A 194 3.54 -13.59 -20.68
N PHE A 195 4.68 -13.93 -20.10
CA PHE A 195 5.89 -13.12 -20.12
C PHE A 195 6.96 -13.82 -20.98
N ALA A 196 7.35 -13.18 -22.07
CA ALA A 196 8.31 -13.72 -23.03
C ALA A 196 9.53 -12.82 -23.15
N GLY A 197 10.65 -13.38 -23.61
CA GLY A 197 11.94 -12.70 -23.71
C GLY A 197 13.08 -13.66 -23.37
N LYS A 198 14.25 -13.10 -23.03
CA LYS A 198 15.44 -13.86 -22.61
C LYS A 198 15.93 -13.52 -21.20
N ALA A 199 15.39 -12.46 -20.58
CA ALA A 199 15.83 -11.96 -19.27
C ALA A 199 14.65 -11.34 -18.50
N GLY A 200 14.87 -11.07 -17.22
CA GLY A 200 13.91 -10.41 -16.35
C GLY A 200 12.89 -11.35 -15.73
N THR A 201 12.00 -10.78 -14.92
CA THR A 201 10.88 -11.49 -14.27
C THR A 201 9.61 -10.66 -14.38
N ALA A 202 8.46 -11.33 -14.31
CA ALA A 202 7.17 -10.68 -14.10
C ALA A 202 6.57 -11.24 -12.81
N ARG A 203 6.38 -10.39 -11.79
CA ARG A 203 5.65 -10.70 -10.57
C ARG A 203 4.21 -10.26 -10.77
N ILE A 204 3.27 -11.19 -10.62
CA ILE A 204 1.83 -10.92 -10.72
C ILE A 204 1.23 -11.18 -9.34
N THR A 205 0.56 -10.17 -8.83
CA THR A 205 -0.11 -10.16 -7.53
C THR A 205 -1.62 -10.17 -7.77
N ARG A 206 -2.35 -11.07 -7.11
CA ARG A 206 -3.81 -11.18 -7.23
C ARG A 206 -4.46 -11.16 -5.86
N ALA A 207 -5.60 -10.49 -5.76
CA ALA A 207 -6.56 -10.66 -4.68
C ALA A 207 -7.36 -11.93 -4.97
N VAL A 208 -7.35 -12.88 -4.05
CA VAL A 208 -8.08 -14.13 -4.19
C VAL A 208 -8.80 -14.33 -2.85
N PRO A 209 -10.05 -13.86 -2.69
CA PRO A 209 -10.79 -14.08 -1.47
C PRO A 209 -10.96 -15.59 -1.23
N GLY A 210 -10.33 -16.15 -0.18
CA GLY A 210 -10.29 -17.60 0.03
C GLY A 210 -9.68 -18.41 -1.14
N ASN A 211 -10.35 -19.52 -1.52
CA ASN A 211 -9.97 -20.35 -2.68
C ASN A 211 -10.68 -19.93 -3.99
N ASP A 212 -11.32 -18.76 -3.99
CA ASP A 212 -12.17 -18.33 -5.10
C ASP A 212 -11.37 -17.65 -6.23
N PRO A 213 -11.94 -17.54 -7.43
CA PRO A 213 -11.34 -16.76 -8.51
C PRO A 213 -11.13 -15.28 -8.14
N GLY A 214 -10.21 -14.60 -8.82
CA GLY A 214 -9.84 -13.23 -8.44
C GLY A 214 -8.99 -12.47 -9.47
N ASP A 215 -9.13 -11.15 -9.50
CA ASP A 215 -8.49 -10.26 -10.47
C ASP A 215 -7.00 -9.98 -10.16
N ILE A 216 -6.31 -9.34 -11.10
CA ILE A 216 -4.92 -8.92 -10.93
C ILE A 216 -4.89 -7.57 -10.21
N LEU A 217 -4.19 -7.50 -9.07
CA LEU A 217 -3.97 -6.26 -8.33
C LEU A 217 -2.77 -5.48 -8.85
N ASP A 218 -1.64 -6.17 -9.04
CA ASP A 218 -0.37 -5.55 -9.43
C ASP A 218 0.40 -6.46 -10.38
N ILE A 219 1.06 -5.86 -11.35
CA ILE A 219 2.06 -6.51 -12.19
C ILE A 219 3.36 -5.70 -12.15
N THR A 220 4.40 -6.32 -11.61
CA THR A 220 5.75 -5.75 -11.58
C THR A 220 6.71 -6.51 -12.48
N LEU A 221 7.32 -5.83 -13.44
CA LEU A 221 8.31 -6.38 -14.37
C LEU A 221 9.70 -5.82 -14.06
N THR A 222 10.67 -6.70 -13.76
CA THR A 222 12.05 -6.30 -13.44
C THR A 222 13.06 -6.92 -14.39
N GLY A 223 14.18 -6.23 -14.62
CA GLY A 223 15.29 -6.73 -15.44
C GLY A 223 14.89 -6.98 -16.90
N THR A 224 13.93 -6.22 -17.41
CA THR A 224 13.42 -6.38 -18.79
C THR A 224 14.35 -5.74 -19.82
N ASN A 225 14.18 -6.11 -21.08
CA ASN A 225 14.85 -5.48 -22.21
C ASN A 225 13.93 -5.38 -23.43
N ALA A 226 14.39 -4.72 -24.50
CA ALA A 226 13.60 -4.48 -25.72
C ALA A 226 13.19 -5.76 -26.50
N ALA A 227 13.59 -6.96 -26.06
CA ALA A 227 13.10 -8.22 -26.59
C ALA A 227 11.95 -8.83 -25.74
N ASN A 228 11.73 -8.33 -24.53
CA ASN A 228 10.68 -8.81 -23.62
C ASN A 228 9.29 -8.36 -24.05
N SER A 229 8.28 -9.19 -23.80
CA SER A 229 6.88 -8.82 -24.01
C SER A 229 5.98 -9.41 -22.93
N LEU A 230 5.00 -8.62 -22.49
CA LEU A 230 3.91 -9.05 -21.63
C LEU A 230 2.64 -9.21 -22.47
N THR A 231 1.92 -10.30 -22.28
CA THR A 231 0.59 -10.51 -22.87
C THR A 231 -0.37 -11.01 -21.81
N ILE A 232 -1.53 -10.36 -21.71
CA ILE A 232 -2.65 -10.77 -20.87
C ILE A 232 -3.82 -11.04 -21.81
N ALA A 233 -4.37 -12.24 -21.73
CA ALA A 233 -5.47 -12.68 -22.57
C ALA A 233 -6.52 -13.37 -21.73
N VAL A 234 -7.79 -13.02 -21.96
CA VAL A 234 -8.94 -13.63 -21.29
C VAL A 234 -9.64 -14.56 -22.28
N ALA A 235 -9.89 -15.80 -21.88
CA ALA A 235 -10.72 -16.74 -22.62
C ALA A 235 -12.17 -16.56 -22.16
N GLY A 236 -12.80 -15.53 -22.71
CA GLY A 236 -14.15 -15.10 -22.37
C GLY A 236 -14.55 -13.89 -23.21
N ASN A 237 -15.77 -13.37 -22.97
CA ASN A 237 -16.22 -12.12 -23.59
C ASN A 237 -16.14 -10.92 -22.63
N ARG A 238 -15.88 -11.15 -21.35
CA ARG A 238 -15.68 -10.10 -20.35
C ARG A 238 -14.19 -9.76 -20.20
N PRO A 239 -13.84 -8.50 -19.92
CA PRO A 239 -12.48 -8.15 -19.55
C PRO A 239 -12.19 -8.58 -18.10
N THR A 240 -10.93 -8.94 -17.81
CA THR A 240 -10.44 -9.07 -16.42
C THR A 240 -9.95 -7.71 -15.93
N ALA A 241 -10.09 -7.42 -14.63
CA ALA A 241 -9.50 -6.21 -14.06
C ALA A 241 -8.00 -6.40 -13.83
N VAL A 242 -7.24 -5.34 -14.09
CA VAL A 242 -5.82 -5.24 -13.74
C VAL A 242 -5.64 -3.90 -13.04
N GLY A 243 -5.15 -3.91 -11.80
CA GLY A 243 -4.71 -2.69 -11.13
C GLY A 243 -3.42 -2.14 -11.72
N ASP A 244 -2.41 -1.91 -10.89
CA ASP A 244 -1.19 -1.25 -11.34
C ASP A 244 -0.31 -2.15 -12.21
N ILE A 245 0.41 -1.52 -13.14
CA ILE A 245 1.44 -2.18 -13.93
C ILE A 245 2.72 -1.34 -13.90
N HIS A 246 3.76 -1.90 -13.30
CA HIS A 246 5.10 -1.30 -13.23
C HIS A 246 6.11 -2.08 -14.07
N VAL A 247 6.84 -1.39 -14.92
CA VAL A 247 7.87 -1.99 -15.78
C VAL A 247 9.20 -1.26 -15.61
N PHE A 248 10.09 -1.88 -14.86
CA PHE A 248 11.47 -1.43 -14.61
C PHE A 248 12.37 -1.86 -15.78
N GLY A 249 12.19 -1.21 -16.93
CA GLY A 249 13.02 -1.39 -18.14
C GLY A 249 12.24 -1.29 -19.45
N PRO A 250 12.91 -1.44 -20.61
CA PRO A 250 12.24 -1.36 -21.91
C PRO A 250 11.52 -2.65 -22.28
N LEU A 251 10.52 -2.54 -23.15
CA LEU A 251 9.73 -3.67 -23.67
C LEU A 251 9.60 -3.66 -25.19
N LYS A 252 9.59 -4.85 -25.79
CA LYS A 252 9.08 -5.03 -27.15
C LYS A 252 7.59 -4.71 -27.22
N GLY A 253 6.81 -5.08 -26.21
CA GLY A 253 5.42 -4.70 -26.16
C GLY A 253 4.65 -5.25 -24.97
N LEU A 254 3.57 -4.56 -24.65
CA LEU A 254 2.56 -4.95 -23.68
C LEU A 254 1.23 -5.09 -24.43
N THR A 255 0.58 -6.25 -24.32
CA THR A 255 -0.71 -6.51 -24.98
C THR A 255 -1.71 -7.11 -24.01
N ALA A 256 -2.71 -6.32 -23.63
CA ALA A 256 -3.76 -6.62 -22.67
C ALA A 256 -5.12 -6.10 -23.19
N LYS A 257 -5.47 -6.42 -24.45
CA LYS A 257 -6.68 -5.88 -25.12
C LYS A 257 -8.01 -6.28 -24.46
N SER A 258 -7.98 -7.27 -23.58
CA SER A 258 -9.12 -7.89 -22.93
C SER A 258 -9.06 -7.64 -21.42
N THR A 259 -8.47 -6.52 -21.02
CA THR A 259 -8.41 -6.10 -19.62
C THR A 259 -9.09 -4.75 -19.46
N ALA A 260 -9.59 -4.48 -18.27
CA ALA A 260 -9.89 -3.13 -17.80
C ALA A 260 -8.73 -2.71 -16.88
N LEU A 261 -7.99 -1.66 -17.25
CA LEU A 261 -6.98 -1.09 -16.36
C LEU A 261 -7.68 -0.25 -15.28
N LYS A 262 -7.42 -0.59 -14.02
CA LYS A 262 -8.02 -0.03 -12.80
C LYS A 262 -6.99 0.69 -11.91
N GLY A 263 -5.78 0.87 -12.43
CA GLY A 263 -4.68 1.57 -11.78
C GLY A 263 -3.78 2.23 -12.81
N ASP A 264 -2.59 2.60 -12.37
CA ASP A 264 -1.61 3.29 -13.20
C ASP A 264 -0.78 2.31 -14.04
N LEU A 265 -0.28 2.79 -15.18
CA LEU A 265 0.74 2.09 -15.96
C LEU A 265 2.01 2.94 -16.00
N THR A 266 3.09 2.42 -15.44
CA THR A 266 4.41 3.04 -15.55
C THR A 266 5.40 2.12 -16.25
N VAL A 267 6.03 2.62 -17.31
CA VAL A 267 7.13 1.95 -18.02
C VAL A 267 8.33 2.87 -18.01
N ASP A 268 9.36 2.56 -17.21
CA ASP A 268 10.56 3.40 -17.09
C ASP A 268 11.34 3.50 -18.41
N GLY A 269 11.30 2.42 -19.21
CA GLY A 269 11.95 2.34 -20.51
C GLY A 269 11.04 2.69 -21.68
N HIS A 270 11.59 2.59 -22.90
CA HIS A 270 10.76 2.66 -24.10
C HIS A 270 9.97 1.36 -24.31
N VAL A 271 8.76 1.47 -24.85
CA VAL A 271 7.98 0.33 -25.33
C VAL A 271 7.64 0.51 -26.81
N VAL A 272 7.82 -0.54 -27.62
CA VAL A 272 7.57 -0.44 -29.08
C VAL A 272 6.08 -0.52 -29.42
N LYS A 273 5.32 -1.29 -28.64
CA LYS A 273 3.87 -1.47 -28.84
C LYS A 273 3.15 -1.57 -27.49
N LEU A 274 2.17 -0.70 -27.29
CA LEU A 274 1.23 -0.77 -26.18
C LEU A 274 -0.17 -1.07 -26.72
N THR A 275 -0.82 -2.10 -26.19
CA THR A 275 -2.22 -2.39 -26.48
C THR A 275 -2.93 -2.71 -25.19
N LEU A 276 -3.87 -1.87 -24.78
CA LEU A 276 -4.71 -2.05 -23.59
C LEU A 276 -6.18 -2.15 -24.02
N GLY A 277 -7.01 -2.74 -23.17
CA GLY A 277 -8.46 -2.64 -23.27
C GLY A 277 -8.94 -1.29 -22.76
N ASP A 278 -9.99 -1.30 -21.95
CA ASP A 278 -10.60 -0.08 -21.43
C ASP A 278 -9.79 0.45 -20.23
N ILE A 279 -9.78 1.78 -20.09
CA ILE A 279 -9.18 2.52 -18.98
C ILE A 279 -10.29 3.45 -18.48
N ALA A 280 -10.66 3.31 -17.22
CA ALA A 280 -11.68 4.15 -16.59
C ALA A 280 -11.03 4.94 -15.46
N ASP A 281 -11.74 5.96 -14.96
CA ASP A 281 -11.35 6.68 -13.74
C ASP A 281 -10.00 7.44 -13.87
N ASP A 282 -9.59 8.09 -12.77
CA ASP A 282 -8.45 9.00 -12.72
C ASP A 282 -7.10 8.27 -12.71
N HIS A 283 -6.61 7.87 -13.89
CA HIS A 283 -5.36 7.11 -14.03
C HIS A 283 -4.30 7.82 -14.86
N VAL A 284 -3.04 7.49 -14.58
CA VAL A 284 -1.87 8.01 -15.30
C VAL A 284 -1.14 6.87 -16.01
N ILE A 285 -0.88 7.08 -17.30
CA ILE A 285 -0.03 6.21 -18.11
C ILE A 285 1.28 6.94 -18.39
N ASN A 286 2.36 6.48 -17.77
CA ASN A 286 3.71 6.99 -17.95
C ASN A 286 4.54 6.03 -18.81
N ILE A 287 5.05 6.53 -19.94
CA ILE A 287 5.94 5.80 -20.85
C ILE A 287 7.25 6.57 -20.98
N GLY A 288 8.32 5.99 -20.49
CA GLY A 288 9.66 6.55 -20.56
C GLY A 288 10.30 6.48 -21.95
N GLY A 289 11.63 6.50 -21.97
CA GLY A 289 12.42 6.65 -23.18
C GLY A 289 12.83 8.10 -23.43
N SER A 290 12.82 8.53 -24.70
CA SER A 290 13.27 9.86 -25.11
C SER A 290 12.76 10.21 -26.51
N ALA A 291 12.84 11.48 -26.90
CA ALA A 291 12.52 11.93 -28.25
C ALA A 291 13.32 11.19 -29.36
N ALA A 292 14.50 10.64 -29.03
CA ALA A 292 15.32 9.84 -29.94
C ALA A 292 14.97 8.34 -29.95
N SER A 293 14.08 7.90 -29.05
CA SER A 293 13.64 6.50 -28.97
C SER A 293 12.80 6.11 -30.18
N LYS A 294 12.70 4.80 -30.44
CA LYS A 294 11.86 4.28 -31.52
C LYS A 294 10.40 4.69 -31.26
N PRO A 295 9.69 5.24 -32.27
CA PRO A 295 8.31 5.65 -32.08
C PRO A 295 7.38 4.50 -31.67
N ILE A 296 6.54 4.71 -30.65
CA ILE A 296 5.61 3.71 -30.10
C ILE A 296 4.29 3.67 -30.88
N ALA A 297 3.73 2.47 -31.05
CA ALA A 297 2.32 2.32 -31.45
C ALA A 297 1.44 2.00 -30.24
N ILE A 298 0.43 2.84 -29.99
CA ILE A 298 -0.49 2.74 -28.87
C ILE A 298 -1.90 2.42 -29.39
N THR A 299 -2.54 1.42 -28.81
CA THR A 299 -3.94 1.10 -29.05
C THR A 299 -4.66 0.91 -27.72
N LEU A 300 -5.64 1.75 -27.44
CA LEU A 300 -6.46 1.69 -26.23
C LEU A 300 -7.90 1.36 -26.62
N GLY A 301 -8.67 0.83 -25.67
CA GLY A 301 -10.11 0.68 -25.76
C GLY A 301 -10.81 2.01 -25.58
N ARG A 302 -11.83 2.03 -24.73
CA ARG A 302 -12.46 3.24 -24.21
C ARG A 302 -11.56 3.83 -23.13
N VAL A 303 -11.36 5.14 -23.16
CA VAL A 303 -10.54 5.85 -22.17
C VAL A 303 -11.42 6.90 -21.50
N ALA A 304 -11.34 7.02 -20.19
CA ALA A 304 -11.98 8.09 -19.44
C ALA A 304 -11.04 8.62 -18.37
N ASN A 305 -11.06 9.94 -18.15
CA ASN A 305 -10.39 10.64 -17.05
C ASN A 305 -8.88 10.28 -16.92
N THR A 306 -8.18 10.15 -18.06
CA THR A 306 -6.81 9.61 -18.09
C THR A 306 -5.80 10.64 -18.58
N ILE A 307 -4.61 10.64 -17.98
CA ILE A 307 -3.43 11.36 -18.49
C ILE A 307 -2.43 10.35 -19.09
N LEU A 308 -2.04 10.57 -20.35
CA LEU A 308 -1.00 9.81 -21.03
C LEU A 308 0.27 10.66 -21.20
N ASN A 309 1.31 10.32 -20.46
CA ASN A 309 2.65 10.90 -20.59
C ASN A 309 3.56 9.95 -21.35
N SER A 310 4.10 10.38 -22.50
CA SER A 310 5.07 9.60 -23.27
C SER A 310 6.31 10.43 -23.57
N SER A 311 7.45 10.07 -22.99
CA SER A 311 8.75 10.67 -23.36
C SER A 311 9.24 10.19 -24.73
N SER A 312 8.67 9.11 -25.27
CA SER A 312 8.95 8.59 -26.61
C SER A 312 7.99 9.17 -27.66
N PRO A 313 8.42 9.41 -28.91
CA PRO A 313 7.53 9.76 -30.02
C PRO A 313 6.40 8.74 -30.20
N ILE A 314 5.16 9.19 -30.39
CA ILE A 314 4.04 8.29 -30.68
C ILE A 314 3.89 8.17 -32.19
N LYS A 315 4.15 6.98 -32.75
CA LYS A 315 3.93 6.68 -34.16
C LYS A 315 2.44 6.77 -34.51
N ALA A 316 1.62 6.14 -33.68
CA ALA A 316 0.18 6.07 -33.85
C ALA A 316 -0.50 5.90 -32.49
N LEU A 317 -1.48 6.75 -32.21
CA LEU A 317 -2.43 6.62 -31.10
C LEU A 317 -3.78 6.23 -31.68
N THR A 318 -4.27 5.05 -31.31
CA THR A 318 -5.61 4.58 -31.69
C THR A 318 -6.42 4.33 -30.45
N VAL A 319 -7.60 4.94 -30.36
CA VAL A 319 -8.55 4.73 -29.25
C VAL A 319 -9.95 4.45 -29.81
N ILE A 320 -10.83 3.85 -29.01
CA ILE A 320 -12.25 3.76 -29.35
C ILE A 320 -12.88 5.13 -29.15
N GLU A 321 -12.74 5.68 -27.95
CA GLU A 321 -13.16 7.00 -27.52
C GLU A 321 -12.28 7.46 -26.34
N TRP A 322 -12.27 8.76 -26.10
CA TRP A 322 -11.64 9.37 -24.93
C TRP A 322 -12.60 10.41 -24.34
N LEU A 323 -13.07 10.16 -23.11
CA LEU A 323 -14.06 10.99 -22.43
C LEU A 323 -13.43 11.70 -21.23
N ASP A 324 -13.59 13.01 -21.18
CA ASP A 324 -13.23 13.84 -20.02
C ASP A 324 -14.56 14.16 -19.31
N SER A 325 -14.79 13.50 -18.18
CA SER A 325 -16.09 13.47 -17.51
C SER A 325 -16.06 14.07 -16.10
N ASN A 326 -14.90 14.55 -15.65
CA ASN A 326 -14.74 15.16 -14.34
C ASN A 326 -14.13 16.58 -14.48
N ALA A 327 -13.56 17.11 -13.40
CA ALA A 327 -13.00 18.46 -13.38
C ALA A 327 -11.48 18.49 -13.64
N VAL A 328 -10.84 17.34 -13.76
CA VAL A 328 -9.41 17.20 -13.99
C VAL A 328 -9.21 17.02 -15.49
N ALA A 329 -8.52 17.96 -16.13
CA ALA A 329 -8.33 17.92 -17.56
C ALA A 329 -7.54 16.68 -18.00
N ASP A 330 -8.11 15.94 -18.94
CA ASP A 330 -7.44 14.82 -19.61
C ASP A 330 -6.39 15.32 -20.60
N ALA A 331 -5.26 14.61 -20.70
CA ALA A 331 -4.19 15.04 -21.60
C ALA A 331 -3.39 13.89 -22.20
N VAL A 332 -2.99 14.07 -23.47
CA VAL A 332 -1.93 13.32 -24.13
C VAL A 332 -0.71 14.22 -24.27
N ASN A 333 0.31 13.95 -23.44
CA ASN A 333 1.59 14.64 -23.44
C ASN A 333 2.64 13.80 -24.16
N ALA A 334 3.16 14.25 -25.29
CA ALA A 334 4.18 13.53 -26.05
C ALA A 334 5.04 14.45 -26.93
N PRO A 335 6.25 14.04 -27.35
CA PRO A 335 7.02 14.85 -28.27
C PRO A 335 6.33 15.09 -29.62
N VAL A 336 5.81 14.02 -30.21
CA VAL A 336 5.07 14.03 -31.47
C VAL A 336 4.04 12.91 -31.51
N ILE A 337 2.97 13.10 -32.29
CA ILE A 337 2.01 12.07 -32.68
C ILE A 337 1.97 11.98 -34.20
N GLY A 338 2.46 10.88 -34.76
CA GLY A 338 2.42 10.67 -36.22
C GLY A 338 0.99 10.53 -36.76
N LYS A 339 0.12 9.82 -36.02
CA LYS A 339 -1.28 9.61 -36.39
C LYS A 339 -2.16 9.42 -35.18
N LEU A 340 -3.20 10.23 -35.06
CA LEU A 340 -4.30 10.05 -34.12
C LEU A 340 -5.49 9.42 -34.83
N THR A 341 -6.10 8.38 -34.25
CA THR A 341 -7.30 7.74 -34.78
C THR A 341 -8.26 7.38 -33.67
N VAL A 342 -9.48 7.89 -33.77
CA VAL A 342 -10.58 7.62 -32.85
C VAL A 342 -11.67 6.93 -33.66
N LYS A 343 -12.06 5.73 -33.24
CA LYS A 343 -12.83 4.81 -34.10
C LYS A 343 -14.33 4.84 -33.85
N GLY A 344 -14.76 5.15 -32.63
CA GLY A 344 -16.09 4.79 -32.14
C GLY A 344 -16.29 3.27 -32.05
N ALA A 345 -17.46 2.86 -31.58
CA ALA A 345 -17.86 1.47 -31.49
C ALA A 345 -19.35 1.31 -31.80
N LYS A 346 -19.69 0.22 -32.50
CA LYS A 346 -21.09 -0.21 -32.62
C LYS A 346 -21.46 -1.04 -31.40
N ALA A 347 -22.67 -0.83 -30.88
CA ALA A 347 -23.21 -1.65 -29.81
C ALA A 347 -23.19 -3.14 -30.18
N ASN A 348 -22.77 -3.97 -29.23
CA ASN A 348 -22.75 -5.43 -29.31
C ASN A 348 -22.96 -6.03 -27.91
N ALA A 349 -24.22 -6.23 -27.55
CA ALA A 349 -24.63 -6.79 -26.26
C ALA A 349 -23.98 -8.16 -25.95
N LYS A 350 -23.71 -9.00 -26.96
CA LYS A 350 -23.07 -10.32 -26.75
C LYS A 350 -21.63 -10.23 -26.26
N LYS A 351 -20.99 -9.08 -26.48
CA LYS A 351 -19.61 -8.81 -26.09
C LYS A 351 -19.51 -7.76 -24.98
N GLY A 352 -20.64 -7.32 -24.43
CA GLY A 352 -20.68 -6.20 -23.47
C GLY A 352 -20.12 -4.89 -24.03
N ILE A 353 -20.19 -4.69 -25.36
CA ILE A 353 -19.69 -3.46 -25.98
C ILE A 353 -20.86 -2.51 -26.18
N ASP A 354 -20.83 -1.35 -25.52
CA ASP A 354 -21.82 -0.31 -25.76
C ASP A 354 -21.57 0.43 -27.08
N PHE A 355 -22.56 1.21 -27.52
CA PHE A 355 -22.33 2.17 -28.60
C PHE A 355 -21.34 3.25 -28.15
N SER A 356 -20.52 3.73 -29.06
CA SER A 356 -19.66 4.91 -28.88
C SER A 356 -19.58 5.64 -30.20
N ALA A 357 -19.80 6.95 -30.18
CA ALA A 357 -19.60 7.81 -31.35
C ALA A 357 -18.11 7.89 -31.73
N GLY A 358 -17.20 7.71 -30.77
CA GLY A 358 -15.76 7.93 -30.95
C GLY A 358 -15.38 9.38 -30.75
N ASN A 359 -15.80 9.95 -29.62
CA ASN A 359 -15.41 11.29 -29.18
C ASN A 359 -13.97 11.28 -28.67
N PHE A 360 -13.33 12.44 -28.71
CA PHE A 360 -11.99 12.64 -28.16
C PHE A 360 -11.95 13.99 -27.44
N GLN A 361 -12.03 13.94 -26.12
CA GLN A 361 -12.16 15.13 -25.27
C GLN A 361 -10.85 15.54 -24.58
N ALA A 362 -9.82 14.69 -24.62
CA ALA A 362 -8.52 14.99 -24.05
C ALA A 362 -7.76 16.09 -24.82
N ASP A 363 -6.97 16.86 -24.09
CA ASP A 363 -6.00 17.78 -24.64
C ASP A 363 -4.85 17.03 -25.33
N VAL A 364 -4.27 17.65 -26.36
CA VAL A 364 -3.10 17.10 -27.08
C VAL A 364 -1.93 18.08 -26.98
N ASN A 365 -1.03 17.79 -26.05
CA ASN A 365 0.11 18.65 -25.72
C ASN A 365 1.39 18.08 -26.35
N LEU A 366 1.84 18.71 -27.44
CA LEU A 366 3.00 18.26 -28.21
C LEU A 366 4.14 19.28 -28.15
N ASP A 367 5.31 18.87 -27.65
CA ASP A 367 6.47 19.77 -27.51
C ASP A 367 7.32 19.90 -28.80
N GLY A 368 7.13 18.98 -29.76
CA GLY A 368 7.85 18.95 -31.03
C GLY A 368 9.30 18.49 -30.96
N ASN A 369 9.77 18.01 -29.82
CA ASN A 369 11.12 17.48 -29.68
C ASN A 369 11.32 16.24 -30.55
N GLY A 370 12.40 16.22 -31.34
CA GLY A 370 12.66 15.16 -32.32
C GLY A 370 11.72 15.16 -33.53
N ALA A 371 10.85 16.16 -33.69
CA ALA A 371 9.98 16.26 -34.86
C ALA A 371 10.80 16.55 -36.14
N THR A 372 10.57 15.77 -37.18
CA THR A 372 11.10 16.04 -38.54
C THR A 372 10.00 16.49 -39.51
N LYS A 373 8.76 16.57 -39.02
CA LYS A 373 7.52 16.93 -39.71
C LYS A 373 6.62 17.70 -38.73
N ALA A 374 5.37 17.94 -39.11
CA ALA A 374 4.35 18.42 -38.18
C ALA A 374 4.32 17.56 -36.90
N THR A 375 4.18 18.21 -35.74
CA THR A 375 4.15 17.55 -34.43
C THR A 375 2.97 16.60 -34.31
N LEU A 376 1.82 16.97 -34.88
CA LEU A 376 0.71 16.09 -35.20
C LEU A 376 0.67 15.82 -36.71
N GLY A 377 0.97 14.58 -37.12
CA GLY A 377 1.05 14.23 -38.54
C GLY A 377 -0.32 14.11 -39.23
N SER A 378 -1.31 13.51 -38.57
CA SER A 378 -2.69 13.43 -39.05
C SER A 378 -3.64 13.03 -37.92
N ALA A 379 -4.92 13.42 -38.02
CA ALA A 379 -5.97 13.00 -37.11
C ALA A 379 -7.20 12.52 -37.90
N LYS A 380 -7.86 11.48 -37.39
CA LYS A 380 -9.18 11.02 -37.85
C LYS A 380 -10.04 10.71 -36.62
N ILE A 381 -11.10 11.47 -36.44
CA ILE A 381 -12.04 11.32 -35.31
C ILE A 381 -13.39 10.87 -35.88
N ALA A 382 -14.04 9.91 -35.22
CA ALA A 382 -15.29 9.34 -35.71
C ALA A 382 -16.54 10.06 -35.20
N GLY A 383 -16.49 10.55 -33.95
CA GLY A 383 -17.63 11.10 -33.24
C GLY A 383 -17.82 12.61 -33.35
N ASP A 384 -16.97 13.27 -34.15
CA ASP A 384 -16.94 14.74 -34.31
C ASP A 384 -17.31 15.16 -35.74
#